data_AF-L0DS87-F1
#
_entry.id   AF-L0DS87-F1
#
_cell.length_a   1.000
_cell.length_b   1.000
_cell.length_c   1.000
_cell.angle_alpha   90.00
_cell.angle_beta   90.00
_cell.angle_gamma   90.00
#
_symmetry.space_group_name_H-M   'P 1'
#
loop_
_entity.id
_entity.type
_entity.pdbx_description
1 polymer ?
#
loop_
_entity_poly.entity_id
_entity_poly.type
_entity_poly.pdbx_seq_one_letter_code
_entity_poly.pdbx_strand_id
1 'polypeptide(L)'
;MKRPAIRTALPQRRYKIGDFSAVVLGEIESDDGVDYRYVCALVQDGSTEPGFYVLSVRSATASGDFALRVLGPDLDRELDVSGRWRDLDAFCEQAISLAQQVLRLEDEQAHRLL
;
A
#
# COMPACT_ATOMS: atom_id res chain seq x y z
N MET A 1 3.03 -12.85 -10.01
CA MET A 1 3.08 -12.06 -8.76
C MET A 1 1.69 -12.07 -8.13
N LYS A 2 1.59 -12.24 -6.81
CA LYS A 2 0.32 -12.09 -6.09
C LYS A 2 -0.04 -10.60 -6.03
N ARG A 3 -1.29 -10.25 -6.29
CA ARG A 3 -1.79 -8.86 -6.26
C ARG A 3 -3.18 -8.82 -5.64
N PRO A 4 -3.58 -7.71 -4.99
CA PRO A 4 -4.94 -7.56 -4.48
C PRO A 4 -5.97 -7.67 -5.61
N ALA A 5 -7.03 -8.46 -5.42
CA ALA A 5 -8.12 -8.59 -6.38
C ALA A 5 -9.18 -7.52 -6.10
N ILE A 6 -8.89 -6.27 -6.45
CA ILE A 6 -9.78 -5.12 -6.21
C ILE A 6 -10.88 -5.10 -7.28
N ARG A 7 -12.14 -5.12 -6.83
CA ARG A 7 -13.33 -4.94 -7.67
C ARG A 7 -13.63 -3.46 -7.88
N THR A 8 -13.68 -2.70 -6.78
CA THR A 8 -13.89 -1.24 -6.79
C THR A 8 -13.04 -0.59 -5.70
N ALA A 9 -12.62 0.66 -5.93
CA ALA A 9 -11.90 1.46 -4.95
C ALA A 9 -11.91 2.95 -5.34
N LEU A 10 -11.76 3.82 -4.34
CA LEU A 10 -11.57 5.25 -4.56
C LEU A 10 -10.13 5.67 -4.27
N PRO A 11 -9.47 6.41 -5.20
CA PRO A 11 -8.17 7.02 -4.93
C PRO A 11 -8.28 8.04 -3.80
N GLN A 12 -7.48 7.85 -2.75
CA GLN A 12 -7.41 8.73 -1.59
C GLN A 12 -6.21 9.67 -1.67
N ARG A 13 -5.05 9.17 -2.12
CA ARG A 13 -3.82 9.94 -2.31
C ARG A 13 -2.99 9.43 -3.48
N ARG A 14 -2.15 10.32 -4.01
CA ARG A 14 -1.19 10.02 -5.06
C ARG A 14 0.16 10.62 -4.69
N TYR A 15 1.23 9.91 -5.04
CA TYR A 15 2.60 10.35 -4.80
C TYR A 15 3.48 10.06 -6.01
N LYS A 16 4.51 10.88 -6.19
CA LYS A 16 5.64 10.63 -7.08
C LYS A 16 6.91 10.46 -6.23
N ILE A 17 7.66 9.38 -6.44
CA ILE A 17 8.85 9.01 -5.69
C ILE A 17 9.92 8.57 -6.69
N GLY A 18 10.83 9.48 -7.08
CA GLY A 18 11.74 9.23 -8.21
C GLY A 18 10.97 8.80 -9.46
N ASP A 19 11.34 7.66 -10.03
CA ASP A 19 10.70 7.04 -11.21
C ASP A 19 9.45 6.21 -10.87
N PHE A 20 8.90 6.32 -9.66
CA PHE A 20 7.71 5.58 -9.26
C PHE A 20 6.54 6.51 -8.99
N SER A 21 5.36 6.07 -9.37
CA SER A 21 4.10 6.64 -8.93
C SER A 21 3.44 5.71 -7.91
N ALA A 22 2.92 6.26 -6.82
CA ALA A 22 2.17 5.52 -5.82
C ALA A 22 0.74 6.04 -5.76
N VAL A 23 -0.24 5.15 -5.76
CA VAL A 23 -1.65 5.47 -5.55
C VAL A 23 -2.15 4.75 -4.32
N VAL A 24 -2.65 5.52 -3.36
CA VAL A 24 -3.31 4.99 -2.17
C VAL A 24 -4.80 4.95 -2.42
N LEU A 25 -5.34 3.74 -2.41
CA LEU A 25 -6.75 3.41 -2.57
C LEU A 25 -7.39 3.21 -1.20
N GLY A 26 -8.65 3.61 -1.08
CA GLY A 26 -9.53 3.35 0.05
C GLY A 26 -10.94 3.04 -0.45
N GLU A 27 -11.86 2.76 0.48
CA GLU A 27 -13.23 2.34 0.13
C GLU A 27 -13.23 1.16 -0.85
N ILE A 28 -12.51 0.11 -0.45
CA ILE A 28 -12.13 -0.99 -1.33
C ILE A 28 -13.15 -2.12 -1.18
N GLU A 29 -13.67 -2.59 -2.30
CA GLU A 29 -14.32 -3.90 -2.40
C GLU A 29 -13.37 -4.85 -3.11
N SER A 30 -13.16 -6.03 -2.54
CA SER A 30 -12.26 -7.07 -3.06
C SER A 30 -13.00 -8.36 -3.38
N ASP A 31 -12.49 -9.09 -4.38
CA ASP A 31 -13.00 -10.40 -4.80
C ASP A 31 -12.17 -11.56 -4.21
N ASP A 32 -11.06 -11.26 -3.52
CA ASP A 32 -10.18 -12.26 -2.86
C ASP A 32 -10.56 -12.55 -1.40
N GLY A 33 -11.63 -11.92 -0.90
CA GLY A 33 -12.11 -12.09 0.48
C GLY A 33 -11.26 -11.38 1.53
N VAL A 34 -10.32 -10.53 1.13
CA VAL A 34 -9.47 -9.76 2.05
C VAL A 34 -10.10 -8.39 2.32
N ASP A 35 -10.39 -8.07 3.58
CA ASP A 35 -10.93 -6.77 3.99
C ASP A 35 -9.82 -5.71 4.04
N TYR A 36 -9.60 -5.06 2.89
CA TYR A 36 -8.63 -3.98 2.75
C TYR A 36 -9.19 -2.66 3.25
N ARG A 37 -8.50 -2.07 4.23
CA ARG A 37 -8.75 -0.68 4.60
C ARG A 37 -8.12 0.28 3.60
N TYR A 38 -6.84 0.05 3.29
CA TYR A 38 -6.09 0.81 2.31
C TYR A 38 -5.18 -0.10 1.50
N VAL A 39 -4.97 0.27 0.23
CA VAL A 39 -3.99 -0.36 -0.65
C VAL A 39 -3.15 0.75 -1.27
N CYS A 40 -1.86 0.79 -0.96
CA CYS A 40 -0.89 1.61 -1.67
C CYS A 40 -0.29 0.76 -2.80
N ALA A 41 -0.56 1.12 -4.05
CA ALA A 41 -0.03 0.45 -5.23
C ALA A 41 1.05 1.32 -5.87
N LEU A 42 2.24 0.76 -6.08
CA LEU A 42 3.36 1.44 -6.69
C LEU A 42 3.63 0.92 -8.10
N VAL A 43 3.68 1.85 -9.05
CA VAL A 43 3.91 1.61 -10.47
C VAL A 43 5.18 2.34 -10.87
N GLN A 44 6.15 1.59 -11.42
CA GLN A 44 7.34 2.17 -12.02
C GLN A 44 6.97 2.87 -13.33
N ASP A 45 7.58 4.01 -13.62
CA ASP A 45 7.41 4.72 -14.88
C ASP A 45 7.74 3.79 -16.07
N GLY A 46 6.86 3.81 -17.08
CA GLY A 46 6.95 2.89 -18.22
C GLY A 46 6.28 1.53 -17.98
N SER A 47 5.89 1.19 -16.75
CA SER A 47 5.03 0.03 -16.46
C SER A 47 3.55 0.43 -16.48
N THR A 48 2.70 -0.51 -16.89
CA THR A 48 1.24 -0.39 -16.78
C THR A 48 0.67 -1.11 -15.56
N GLU A 49 1.48 -1.94 -14.89
CA GLU A 49 1.05 -2.73 -13.74
C GLU A 49 1.87 -2.41 -12.48
N PRO A 50 1.25 -2.39 -11.28
CA PRO A 50 1.98 -2.15 -10.06
C PRO A 50 2.86 -3.34 -9.66
N GLY A 51 4.12 -3.04 -9.36
CA GLY A 51 5.15 -4.02 -8.98
C GLY A 51 5.34 -4.17 -7.47
N PHE A 52 4.78 -3.26 -6.67
CA PHE A 52 4.88 -3.30 -5.22
C PHE A 52 3.60 -2.76 -4.57
N TYR A 53 3.19 -3.37 -3.47
CA TYR A 53 2.02 -2.95 -2.70
C TYR A 53 2.35 -2.88 -1.21
N VAL A 54 1.77 -1.88 -0.55
CA VAL A 54 1.64 -1.82 0.90
C VAL A 54 0.16 -1.87 1.23
N LEU A 55 -0.23 -2.69 2.20
CA LEU A 55 -1.62 -3.04 2.47
C LEU A 55 -1.91 -2.78 3.94
N SER A 56 -3.06 -2.17 4.22
CA SER A 56 -3.69 -2.17 5.54
C SER A 56 -4.90 -3.09 5.47
N VAL A 57 -4.83 -4.22 6.16
CA VAL A 57 -5.84 -5.29 6.10
C VAL A 57 -6.46 -5.46 7.49
N ARG A 58 -7.78 -5.64 7.59
CA ARG A 58 -8.38 -5.94 8.90
C ARG A 58 -7.77 -7.21 9.49
N SER A 59 -7.27 -7.14 10.72
CA SER A 59 -6.75 -8.33 11.39
C SER A 59 -7.90 -9.26 11.77
N ALA A 60 -7.74 -10.56 11.46
CA ALA A 60 -8.69 -11.60 11.87
C ALA A 60 -8.52 -11.98 13.35
N THR A 61 -7.34 -11.75 13.93
CA THR A 61 -6.97 -12.21 15.29
C THR A 61 -7.05 -11.09 16.33
N ALA A 62 -6.80 -9.85 15.92
CA ALA A 62 -6.82 -8.68 16.80
C ALA A 62 -8.02 -7.79 16.45
N SER A 63 -9.09 -7.90 17.24
CA SER A 63 -10.35 -7.19 17.00
C SER A 63 -10.14 -5.68 17.00
N GLY A 64 -10.44 -5.03 15.88
CA GLY A 64 -10.32 -3.58 15.70
C GLY A 64 -8.96 -3.09 15.19
N ASP A 65 -7.96 -3.97 15.15
CA ASP A 65 -6.65 -3.66 14.59
C ASP A 65 -6.56 -4.01 13.11
N PHE A 66 -5.56 -3.43 12.47
CA PHE A 66 -5.22 -3.68 11.07
C PHE A 66 -3.80 -4.23 11.01
N ALA A 67 -3.55 -5.14 10.09
CA ALA A 67 -2.23 -5.66 9.77
C ALA A 67 -1.62 -4.83 8.63
N LEU A 68 -0.39 -4.34 8.83
CA LEU A 68 0.42 -3.73 7.79
C LEU A 68 1.18 -4.83 7.06
N ARG A 69 0.92 -4.97 5.77
CA ARG A 69 1.54 -5.99 4.91
C ARG A 69 2.21 -5.38 3.70
N VAL A 70 3.25 -6.04 3.22
CA VAL A 70 3.95 -5.71 1.97
C VAL A 70 3.87 -6.86 1.00
N LEU A 71 3.69 -6.52 -0.27
CA LEU A 71 3.55 -7.48 -1.37
C LEU A 71 4.39 -7.03 -2.57
N GLY A 72 5.27 -7.90 -3.03
CA GLY A 72 6.22 -7.73 -4.12
C GLY A 72 6.32 -9.03 -4.94
N PRO A 73 7.15 -9.08 -6.01
CA PRO A 73 7.39 -10.29 -6.79
C PRO A 73 7.85 -11.48 -5.93
N ASP A 74 8.76 -11.22 -4.99
CA ASP A 74 9.36 -12.21 -4.07
C ASP A 74 9.15 -11.85 -2.59
N LEU A 75 8.15 -11.01 -2.30
CA LEU A 75 7.88 -10.52 -0.95
C LEU A 75 6.37 -10.63 -0.65
N ASP A 76 5.98 -11.40 0.36
CA ASP A 76 4.64 -11.35 0.96
C ASP A 76 4.85 -11.48 2.47
N ARG A 77 4.73 -10.36 3.18
CA ARG A 77 5.06 -10.34 4.61
C ARG A 77 4.15 -9.37 5.37
N GLU A 78 3.69 -9.83 6.53
CA GLU A 78 3.13 -8.98 7.56
C GLU A 78 4.26 -8.38 8.41
N LEU A 79 4.25 -7.06 8.56
CA LEU A 79 5.30 -6.30 9.24
C LEU A 79 4.88 -5.87 10.64
N ASP A 80 3.61 -5.50 10.82
CA ASP A 80 3.08 -5.00 12.09
C ASP A 80 1.56 -5.19 12.15
N VAL A 81 0.98 -5.20 13.36
CA VAL A 81 -0.46 -5.20 13.61
C VAL A 81 -0.79 -4.14 14.65
N SER A 82 -1.59 -3.16 14.26
CA SER A 82 -1.96 -2.05 15.14
C SER A 82 -3.16 -1.28 14.60
N GLY A 83 -3.99 -0.76 15.51
CA GLY A 83 -5.08 0.15 15.19
C GLY A 83 -4.64 1.42 14.47
N ARG A 84 -3.35 1.81 14.53
CA ARG A 84 -2.83 2.99 13.81
C ARG A 84 -3.01 2.88 12.29
N TRP A 85 -3.01 1.67 11.73
CA TRP A 85 -3.11 1.46 10.28
C TRP A 85 -4.52 1.71 9.73
N ARG A 86 -5.48 2.07 10.59
CA ARG A 86 -6.79 2.61 10.20
C ARG A 86 -6.71 4.06 9.73
N ASP A 87 -5.70 4.79 10.19
CA ASP A 87 -5.50 6.21 9.89
C ASP A 87 -4.80 6.37 8.55
N LEU A 88 -5.37 7.21 7.69
CA LEU A 88 -4.87 7.37 6.31
C LEU A 88 -3.48 8.03 6.30
N ASP A 89 -3.27 9.06 7.12
CA ASP A 89 -2.00 9.78 7.19
C ASP A 89 -0.88 8.85 7.68
N ALA A 90 -1.10 8.20 8.82
CA ALA A 90 -0.12 7.28 9.41
C ALA A 90 0.19 6.09 8.49
N PHE A 91 -0.81 5.58 7.77
CA PHE A 91 -0.60 4.53 6.77
C PHE A 91 0.23 5.05 5.59
N CYS A 92 -0.08 6.21 5.03
CA CYS A 92 0.64 6.76 3.89
C CYS A 92 2.11 7.04 4.21
N GLU A 93 2.39 7.66 5.36
CA GLU A 93 3.76 7.91 5.82
C GLU A 93 4.58 6.61 5.87
N GLN A 94 4.02 5.57 6.50
CA GLN A 94 4.69 4.28 6.59
C GLN A 94 4.82 3.58 5.23
N ALA A 95 3.78 3.62 4.40
CA ALA A 95 3.81 2.98 3.08
C ALA A 95 4.89 3.58 2.17
N ILE A 96 5.05 4.90 2.21
CA ILE A 96 6.10 5.61 1.47
C ILE A 96 7.48 5.24 2.02
N SER A 97 7.66 5.27 3.34
CA SER A 97 8.93 4.90 3.98
C SER A 97 9.34 3.46 3.63
N LEU A 98 8.40 2.50 3.67
CA LEU A 98 8.65 1.12 3.27
C LEU A 98 8.99 0.98 1.79
N ALA A 99 8.28 1.71 0.92
CA ALA A 99 8.58 1.71 -0.50
C ALA A 99 9.99 2.23 -0.79
N GLN A 100 10.39 3.34 -0.16
CA GLN A 100 11.74 3.90 -0.32
C GLN A 100 12.80 2.91 0.14
N GLN A 101 12.60 2.24 1.28
CA GLN A 101 13.56 1.26 1.79
C GLN A 101 13.65 0.01 0.91
N VAL A 102 12.51 -0.56 0.50
CA VAL A 102 12.48 -1.83 -0.27
C VAL A 102 12.97 -1.62 -1.70
N LEU A 103 12.60 -0.50 -2.33
CA LEU A 103 12.99 -0.17 -3.69
C LEU A 103 14.33 0.57 -3.78
N ARG A 104 15.00 0.81 -2.64
CA ARG A 104 16.28 1.54 -2.53
C ARG A 104 16.21 2.96 -3.10
N LEU A 105 15.10 3.65 -2.81
CA LEU A 105 14.84 5.05 -3.18
C LEU A 105 14.98 5.97 -1.95
N GLU A 106 15.93 5.67 -1.06
CA GLU A 106 16.10 6.37 0.22
C GLU A 106 16.47 7.85 0.03
N ASP A 107 17.15 8.18 -1.06
CA ASP A 107 17.52 9.55 -1.44
C ASP A 107 16.41 10.31 -2.16
N GLU A 108 15.34 9.63 -2.58
CA GLU A 108 14.24 10.22 -3.36
C GLU A 108 13.17 10.80 -2.44
N GLN A 109 12.77 12.06 -2.65
CA GLN A 109 11.67 12.65 -1.89
C GLN A 109 10.31 12.27 -2.49
N ALA A 110 9.38 11.85 -1.63
CA ALA A 110 8.00 11.58 -2.01
C ALA A 110 7.20 12.89 -2.13
N HIS A 111 6.75 13.20 -3.34
CA HIS A 111 5.95 14.37 -3.65
C HIS A 111 4.48 13.98 -3.73
N ARG A 112 3.64 14.51 -2.84
CA ARG A 112 2.19 14.30 -2.91
C ARG A 112 1.63 15.05 -4.12
N LEU A 113 0.82 14.36 -4.91
CA LEU A 113 0.12 14.94 -6.06
C LEU A 113 -1.31 15.33 -5.65
N LEU A 114 -1.84 16.34 -6.34
CA LEU A 114 -3.21 16.87 -6.16
C LEU A 114 -4.27 15.84 -6.59
#